data_AF-A0A931SZL4-F1
#
_entry.id   AF-A0A931SZL4-F1
#
_cell.length_a   1.000
_cell.length_b   1.000
_cell.length_c   1.000
_cell.angle_alpha   90.00
_cell.angle_beta   90.00
_cell.angle_gamma   90.00
#
_symmetry.space_group_name_H-M   'P 1'
#
loop_
_entity.id
_entity.type
_entity.pdbx_description
1 polymer ?
#
loop_
_entity_poly.entity_id
_entity_poly.type
_entity_poly.pdbx_seq_one_letter_code
_entity_poly.pdbx_strand_id
1 'polypeptide(L)'
;MAKIATAESYKVIRRGGITSDRWLGTFMLAPAILYIVLLVAGPLLFAIYLSVSNATTGEYTLEYVGLANFVRALQSSIFRTALANTFIFTIVSQI
;
A
#
# COMPACT_ATOMS: atom_id res chain seq x y z
N MET A 1 -12.29 -26.14 66.01
CA MET A 1 -11.10 -25.27 66.12
C MET A 1 -10.81 -24.67 64.76
N ALA A 2 -10.95 -23.36 64.67
CA ALA A 2 -10.73 -22.55 63.49
C ALA A 2 -9.26 -22.14 63.37
N LYS A 3 -8.76 -22.09 62.14
CA LYS A 3 -7.73 -21.20 61.56
C LYS A 3 -7.27 -21.88 60.26
N ILE A 4 -8.00 -21.65 59.17
CA ILE A 4 -7.62 -20.60 58.21
C ILE A 4 -6.14 -20.79 57.87
N ALA A 5 -5.88 -21.72 56.94
CA ALA A 5 -4.69 -21.69 56.12
C ALA A 5 -4.76 -20.37 55.32
N THR A 6 -4.21 -19.34 55.97
CA THR A 6 -3.57 -18.16 55.39
C THR A 6 -3.27 -18.38 53.92
N ALA A 7 -4.06 -17.82 53.01
CA ALA A 7 -3.87 -16.44 52.57
C ALA A 7 -2.42 -16.14 52.10
N GLU A 8 -1.71 -17.14 51.59
CA GLU A 8 -1.00 -16.95 50.31
C GLU A 8 -2.09 -16.58 49.29
N SER A 9 -2.62 -15.36 49.28
CA SER A 9 -1.95 -14.25 48.59
C SER A 9 -1.34 -14.71 47.27
N TYR A 10 -2.09 -15.53 46.53
CA TYR A 10 -2.10 -15.50 45.08
C TYR A 10 -2.63 -14.13 44.64
N LYS A 11 -1.91 -13.06 45.00
CA LYS A 11 -1.93 -11.80 44.27
C LYS A 11 -1.30 -12.14 42.93
N VAL A 12 -2.11 -12.70 42.04
CA VAL A 12 -1.92 -12.48 40.62
C VAL A 12 -1.98 -10.98 40.49
N ILE A 13 -0.82 -10.34 40.48
CA ILE A 13 -0.67 -8.98 40.00
C ILE A 13 -1.01 -9.11 38.52
N ARG A 14 -2.31 -9.15 38.20
CA ARG A 14 -2.80 -8.73 36.90
C ARG A 14 -2.44 -7.25 36.86
N ARG A 15 -1.22 -6.95 36.40
CA ARG A 15 -0.93 -5.71 35.71
C ARG A 15 -1.77 -5.74 34.43
N GLY A 16 -3.08 -5.63 34.59
CA GLY A 16 -3.94 -5.02 33.59
C GLY A 16 -3.62 -3.54 33.62
N GLY A 17 -2.40 -3.21 33.18
CA GLY A 17 -2.15 -1.88 32.70
C GLY A 17 -3.00 -1.79 31.45
N ILE A 18 -4.11 -1.06 31.54
CA ILE A 18 -4.75 -0.49 30.36
C ILE A 18 -3.77 0.58 29.89
N THR A 19 -2.63 0.17 29.35
CA THR A 19 -1.80 1.07 28.59
C THR A 19 -2.46 1.22 27.24
N SER A 20 -2.32 2.41 26.69
CA SER A 20 -2.65 2.84 25.35
C SER A 20 -1.89 2.03 24.28
N ASP A 21 -1.95 0.69 24.34
CA ASP A 21 -1.16 -0.27 23.55
C ASP A 21 -1.44 -0.13 22.05
N ARG A 22 -2.69 0.18 21.69
CA ARG A 22 -3.05 0.44 20.29
C ARG A 22 -2.35 1.68 19.75
N TRP A 23 -2.33 2.76 20.53
CA TRP A 23 -1.69 4.01 20.13
C TRP A 23 -0.17 3.85 20.07
N LEU A 24 0.42 3.12 21.02
CA LEU A 24 1.85 2.82 21.02
C LEU A 24 2.25 2.04 19.75
N GLY A 25 1.54 0.96 19.43
CA GLY A 25 1.77 0.19 18.20
C GLY A 25 1.58 1.03 16.93
N THR A 26 0.53 1.86 16.88
CA THR A 26 0.31 2.76 15.74
C THR A 26 1.44 3.79 15.59
N PHE A 27 1.90 4.44 16.65
CA PHE A 27 3.00 5.42 16.56
C PHE A 27 4.34 4.77 16.18
N MET A 28 4.58 3.52 16.59
CA MET A 28 5.78 2.79 16.19
C MET A 28 5.76 2.40 14.71
N LEU A 29 4.60 2.06 14.16
CA LEU A 29 4.43 1.71 12.75
C LEU A 29 4.25 2.94 11.83
N ALA A 30 3.74 4.04 12.36
CA ALA A 30 3.49 5.28 11.63
C ALA A 30 4.70 5.74 10.78
N PRO A 31 5.95 5.80 11.27
CA PRO A 31 7.08 6.21 10.44
C PRO A 31 7.35 5.24 9.28
N ALA A 32 7.19 3.93 9.49
CA ALA A 32 7.38 2.94 8.43
C ALA A 32 6.29 3.08 7.34
N ILE A 33 5.03 3.22 7.74
CA ILE A 33 3.92 3.40 6.81
C ILE A 33 4.06 4.73 6.05
N LEU A 34 4.38 5.81 6.76
CA LEU A 34 4.60 7.12 6.16
C LEU A 34 5.72 7.06 5.10
N TYR A 35 6.82 6.38 5.42
CA TYR A 35 7.93 6.20 4.49
C TYR A 35 7.51 5.43 3.24
N ILE A 36 6.80 4.31 3.40
CA ILE A 36 6.28 3.52 2.26
C ILE A 36 5.33 4.38 1.42
N VAL A 37 4.39 5.08 2.05
CA VAL A 37 3.43 5.93 1.35
C VAL A 37 4.16 7.03 0.58
N LEU A 38 5.12 7.73 1.18
CA LEU A 38 5.85 8.79 0.50
C LEU A 38 6.63 8.25 -0.71
N LEU A 39 7.34 7.13 -0.53
CA LEU A 39 8.16 6.56 -1.60
C LEU A 39 7.35 5.90 -2.71
N VAL A 40 6.16 5.37 -2.43
CA VAL A 40 5.30 4.74 -3.44
C VAL A 40 4.40 5.79 -4.09
N ALA A 41 3.75 6.64 -3.29
CA ALA A 41 2.80 7.62 -3.79
C ALA A 41 3.50 8.70 -4.63
N GLY A 42 4.70 9.14 -4.27
CA GLY A 42 5.47 10.12 -5.04
C GLY A 42 5.62 9.72 -6.53
N PRO A 43 6.33 8.61 -6.84
CA PRO A 43 6.50 8.16 -8.22
C PRO A 43 5.18 7.70 -8.86
N LEU A 44 4.22 7.16 -8.09
CA LEU A 44 2.92 6.79 -8.63
C LEU A 44 2.13 8.01 -9.12
N LEU A 45 2.04 9.06 -8.30
CA LEU A 45 1.38 10.32 -8.66
C LEU A 45 2.09 10.98 -9.85
N PHE A 46 3.42 10.93 -9.86
CA PHE A 46 4.19 11.42 -10.99
C PHE A 46 3.91 10.62 -12.26
N ALA A 47 3.84 9.29 -12.20
CA ALA A 47 3.48 8.44 -13.33
C ALA A 47 2.05 8.72 -13.83
N ILE A 48 1.10 8.96 -12.92
CA ILE A 48 -0.27 9.37 -13.28
C ILE A 48 -0.24 10.71 -14.02
N TYR A 49 0.51 11.69 -13.51
CA TYR A 49 0.67 12.99 -14.15
C TYR A 49 1.30 12.89 -15.54
N LEU A 50 2.32 12.05 -15.70
CA LEU A 50 2.93 11.76 -17.00
C LEU A 50 1.95 11.05 -17.95
N SER A 51 1.12 10.12 -17.44
CA SER A 51 0.18 9.36 -18.27
C SER A 51 -0.85 10.24 -18.98
N VAL A 52 -1.18 11.41 -18.40
CA VAL A 52 -2.11 12.39 -18.97
C VAL A 52 -1.42 13.54 -19.70
N SER A 53 -0.09 13.48 -19.82
CA SER A 53 0.73 14.49 -20.45
C SER A 53 1.47 13.92 -21.66
N ASN A 54 1.85 14.78 -22.60
CA ASN A 54 2.75 14.46 -23.70
C ASN A 54 4.18 14.48 -23.17
N ALA A 55 4.60 13.37 -22.57
CA ALA A 55 5.93 13.21 -22.00
C ALA A 55 6.86 12.52 -23.01
N THR A 56 7.60 13.30 -23.78
CA THR A 56 8.61 12.79 -24.71
C THR A 56 10.01 12.90 -24.10
N THR A 57 10.77 11.81 -24.14
CA THR A 57 12.18 11.83 -23.71
C THR A 57 12.99 12.80 -24.58
N GLY A 58 13.60 13.80 -23.96
CA GLY A 58 14.42 14.81 -24.64
C GLY A 58 13.69 16.12 -24.96
N GLU A 59 12.38 16.19 -24.74
CA GLU A 59 11.63 17.46 -24.76
C GLU A 59 11.53 18.03 -23.34
N TYR A 60 11.72 19.34 -23.21
CA TYR A 60 11.58 20.06 -21.93
C TYR A 60 10.15 20.53 -21.65
N THR A 61 9.24 20.31 -22.60
CA THR A 61 7.85 20.76 -22.52
C THR A 61 6.95 19.60 -22.16
N LEU A 62 6.14 19.78 -21.11
CA LEU A 62 5.14 18.81 -20.69
C LEU A 62 3.75 19.37 -21.01
N GLU A 63 3.17 18.92 -22.13
CA GLU A 63 1.85 19.37 -22.57
C GLU A 63 0.76 18.47 -21.98
N TYR A 64 -0.29 19.02 -21.39
CA TYR A 64 -1.41 18.21 -20.90
C TYR A 64 -2.29 17.75 -22.07
N VAL A 65 -2.44 16.42 -22.24
CA VAL A 65 -3.21 15.81 -23.34
C VAL A 65 -4.40 14.97 -22.85
N GLY A 66 -4.67 15.01 -21.53
CA GLY A 66 -5.77 14.29 -20.91
C GLY A 66 -5.70 12.78 -21.17
N LEU A 67 -6.77 12.19 -21.72
CA LEU A 67 -6.86 10.74 -21.93
C LEU A 67 -6.33 10.26 -23.29
N ALA A 68 -5.74 11.15 -24.10
CA ALA A 68 -5.29 10.80 -25.45
C ALA A 68 -4.31 9.62 -25.47
N ASN A 69 -3.40 9.54 -24.49
CA ASN A 69 -2.45 8.43 -24.37
C ASN A 69 -3.14 7.09 -24.14
N PHE A 70 -4.18 7.05 -23.30
CA PHE A 70 -4.97 5.84 -23.05
C PHE A 70 -5.72 5.40 -24.29
N VAL A 71 -6.34 6.32 -25.03
CA VAL A 71 -7.02 6.00 -26.30
C VAL A 71 -6.03 5.43 -27.31
N ARG A 72 -4.86 6.06 -27.49
CA ARG A 72 -3.80 5.57 -28.37
C ARG A 72 -3.32 4.18 -27.97
N ALA A 73 -3.08 3.94 -26.67
CA ALA A 73 -2.69 2.63 -26.16
C ALA A 73 -3.79 1.59 -26.43
N LEU A 74 -5.04 1.91 -26.14
CA LEU A 74 -6.17 1.01 -26.38
C LEU A 74 -6.46 0.78 -27.87
N GLN A 75 -6.04 1.65 -28.78
CA GLN A 75 -6.16 1.44 -30.23
C GLN A 75 -5.00 0.61 -30.80
N SER A 76 -3.89 0.48 -30.08
CA SER A 76 -2.74 -0.31 -30.49
C SER A 76 -3.05 -1.81 -30.48
N SER A 77 -2.87 -2.47 -31.63
CA SER A 77 -3.02 -3.93 -31.76
C SER A 77 -2.01 -4.66 -30.87
N ILE A 78 -0.77 -4.15 -30.78
CA ILE A 78 0.30 -4.71 -29.95
C ILE A 78 -0.11 -4.66 -28.47
N PHE A 79 -0.65 -3.53 -28.00
CA PHE A 79 -1.08 -3.40 -26.61
C PHE A 79 -2.23 -4.36 -26.29
N ARG A 80 -3.24 -4.47 -27.16
CA ARG A 80 -4.37 -5.39 -26.96
C ARG A 80 -3.92 -6.85 -26.89
N THR A 81 -3.04 -7.27 -27.80
CA THR A 81 -2.49 -8.63 -27.81
C THR A 81 -1.65 -8.90 -26.56
N ALA A 82 -0.78 -7.97 -26.17
CA ALA A 82 0.02 -8.09 -24.95
C ALA A 82 -0.87 -8.19 -23.70
N LEU A 83 -1.89 -7.33 -23.60
CA LEU A 83 -2.84 -7.33 -22.49
C LEU A 83 -3.60 -8.66 -22.39
N ALA A 84 -4.11 -9.18 -23.52
CA ALA A 84 -4.77 -10.48 -23.56
C ALA A 84 -3.82 -11.62 -23.12
N ASN A 85 -2.59 -11.62 -23.62
CA ASN A 85 -1.58 -12.61 -23.24
C ASN A 85 -1.25 -12.53 -21.75
N THR A 86 -1.14 -11.34 -21.17
CA THR A 86 -0.94 -11.17 -19.72
C THR A 86 -2.07 -11.79 -18.93
N PHE A 87 -3.33 -11.51 -19.28
CA PHE A 87 -4.47 -12.13 -18.59
C PHE A 87 -4.48 -13.65 -18.71
N ILE A 88 -4.25 -14.17 -19.92
CA ILE A 88 -4.16 -15.63 -20.14
C ILE A 88 -3.07 -16.23 -19.26
N PHE A 89 -1.86 -15.66 -19.28
CA PHE A 89 -0.75 -16.16 -18.49
C PHE A 89 -1.05 -16.12 -16.99
N THR A 90 -1.57 -15.00 -16.47
CA THR A 90 -1.93 -14.87 -15.07
C THR A 90 -2.96 -15.92 -14.68
N ILE A 91 -4.07 -16.05 -15.41
CA ILE A 91 -5.13 -17.00 -15.05
C ILE A 91 -4.62 -18.44 -15.10
N VAL A 92 -3.93 -18.81 -16.18
CA VAL A 92 -3.38 -20.17 -16.34
C VAL A 92 -2.34 -20.48 -15.26
N SER A 93 -1.57 -19.49 -14.79
CA SER A 93 -0.57 -19.70 -13.73
C SER A 93 -1.17 -19.96 -12.34
N GLN A 94 -2.42 -19.52 -12.11
CA GLN A 94 -3.09 -19.64 -10.81
C GLN A 94 -3.98 -20.89 -10.71
N ILE A 95 -4.01 -21.73 -11.75
CA ILE A 95 -4.75 -23.01 -11.80
C ILE A 95 -3.71 -24.14 -11.79
#